data_AF-A0A251TFT1-F1
#
_entry.id   AF-A0A251TFT1-F1
#
_cell.length_a   1.000
_cell.length_b   1.000
_cell.length_c   1.000
_cell.angle_alpha   90.00
_cell.angle_beta   90.00
_cell.angle_gamma   90.00
#
_symmetry.space_group_name_H-M   'P 1'
#
loop_
_entity.id
_entity.type
_entity.pdbx_description
1 polymer ?
#
loop_
_entity_poly.entity_id
_entity_poly.type
_entity_poly.pdbx_seq_one_letter_code
_entity_poly.pdbx_strand_id
1 'polypeptide(L)'
;MPILPHIETTVVILINLYIYILKLQGLYYCGAGADKSFGRDILDAHYKACLYAGINISGTNEEVMPGQIYHISNNYLHWEFQVGPSVGIEARDHIWCARYRFFRSRLLRG
;
A
#
# COMPACT_ATOMS: atom_id res chain seq x y z
N MET A 1 -30.26 -30.48 28.16
CA MET A 1 -30.17 -29.41 27.14
C MET A 1 -28.76 -29.44 26.57
N PRO A 2 -28.55 -29.84 25.31
CA PRO A 2 -27.24 -29.78 24.67
C PRO A 2 -27.06 -28.39 24.05
N ILE A 3 -26.29 -27.53 24.70
CA ILE A 3 -25.73 -26.34 24.09
C ILE A 3 -24.28 -26.72 23.85
N LEU A 4 -23.80 -26.89 22.61
CA LEU A 4 -22.39 -26.69 22.20
C LEU A 4 -21.94 -27.11 20.76
N PRO A 5 -22.76 -27.53 19.76
CA PRO A 5 -22.23 -27.69 18.38
C PRO A 5 -22.08 -26.35 17.61
N HIS A 6 -22.73 -25.28 18.07
CA HIS A 6 -22.68 -23.96 17.41
C HIS A 6 -21.43 -23.12 17.74
N ILE A 7 -20.77 -23.37 18.88
CA ILE A 7 -19.59 -22.58 19.28
C ILE A 7 -18.36 -23.03 18.49
N GLU A 8 -18.16 -24.34 18.30
CA GLU A 8 -17.02 -24.85 17.51
C GLU A 8 -17.11 -24.45 16.03
N THR A 9 -18.30 -24.51 15.43
CA THR A 9 -18.52 -24.08 14.04
C THR A 9 -18.25 -22.59 13.86
N THR A 10 -18.66 -21.74 14.82
CA THR A 10 -18.41 -20.29 14.77
C THR A 10 -16.91 -19.97 14.89
N VAL A 11 -16.20 -20.65 15.79
CA VAL A 11 -14.75 -20.46 15.96
C VAL A 11 -13.98 -20.91 14.72
N VAL A 12 -14.35 -22.05 14.11
CA VAL A 12 -13.74 -22.54 12.86
C VAL A 12 -13.99 -21.59 11.69
N ILE A 13 -15.18 -21.00 11.58
CA ILE A 13 -15.50 -20.00 10.55
C ILE A 13 -14.65 -18.73 10.73
N LEU A 14 -14.50 -18.23 11.97
CA LEU A 14 -13.68 -17.06 12.26
C LEU A 14 -12.19 -17.29 11.97
N ILE A 15 -11.66 -18.47 12.31
CA ILE A 15 -10.27 -18.85 12.00
C ILE A 15 -10.05 -18.92 10.48
N ASN A 16 -10.96 -19.55 9.73
CA ASN A 16 -10.84 -19.63 8.28
C ASN A 16 -10.97 -18.27 7.60
N LEU A 17 -11.84 -17.39 8.10
CA LEU A 17 -11.97 -16.01 7.62
C LEU A 17 -10.69 -15.21 7.87
N TYR A 18 -10.08 -15.36 9.05
CA TYR A 18 -8.82 -14.71 9.39
C TYR A 18 -7.65 -15.20 8.50
N ILE A 19 -7.55 -16.51 8.28
CA ILE A 19 -6.55 -17.10 7.37
C ILE A 19 -6.76 -16.62 5.92
N TYR A 20 -8.00 -16.51 5.47
CA TYR A 20 -8.33 -16.02 4.13
C TYR A 20 -7.97 -14.54 3.95
N ILE A 21 -8.24 -13.71 4.96
CA ILE A 21 -7.80 -12.31 4.97
C ILE A 21 -6.27 -12.23 4.89
N LEU A 22 -5.53 -12.98 5.73
CA LEU A 22 -4.06 -13.00 5.69
C LEU A 22 -3.50 -13.46 4.33
N LYS A 23 -4.11 -14.47 3.70
CA LYS A 23 -3.72 -14.93 2.35
C LYS A 23 -3.92 -13.85 1.30
N LEU A 24 -5.04 -13.12 1.37
CA LEU A 24 -5.30 -12.00 0.49
C LEU A 24 -4.29 -10.87 0.69
N GLN A 25 -3.87 -10.60 1.93
CA GLN A 25 -2.84 -9.60 2.19
C GLN A 25 -1.47 -9.99 1.58
N GLY A 26 -1.12 -11.28 1.63
CA GLY A 26 0.18 -11.78 1.13
C GLY A 26 0.37 -11.74 -0.39
N LEU A 27 -0.70 -11.63 -1.19
CA LEU A 27 -0.59 -11.61 -2.66
C LEU A 27 -0.26 -10.23 -3.24
N TYR A 28 -0.58 -9.16 -2.51
CA TYR A 28 -0.46 -7.77 -2.98
C TYR A 28 0.69 -7.03 -2.31
N TYR A 29 1.07 -7.43 -1.09
CA TYR A 29 2.27 -6.89 -0.46
C TYR A 29 3.50 -7.16 -1.32
N CYS A 30 4.16 -6.10 -1.78
CA CYS A 30 5.28 -6.19 -2.72
C CYS A 30 4.98 -7.06 -3.96
N GLY A 31 3.71 -7.13 -4.38
CA GLY A 31 3.27 -7.94 -5.50
C GLY A 31 3.87 -7.48 -6.83
N ALA A 32 4.02 -8.42 -7.76
CA ALA A 32 4.40 -8.15 -9.14
C ALA A 32 3.41 -8.82 -10.09
N GLY A 33 3.00 -8.10 -11.14
CA GLY A 33 1.99 -8.55 -12.11
C GLY A 33 0.88 -7.51 -12.30
N ALA A 34 0.28 -7.47 -13.49
CA ALA A 34 -0.80 -6.52 -13.80
C ALA A 34 -2.09 -6.78 -13.01
N ASP A 35 -2.23 -8.00 -12.48
CA ASP A 35 -3.33 -8.48 -11.64
C ASP A 35 -3.13 -8.18 -10.15
N LYS A 36 -1.92 -7.77 -9.75
CA LYS A 36 -1.51 -7.62 -8.34
C LYS A 36 -0.93 -6.26 -8.02
N SER A 37 -0.30 -5.60 -8.99
CA SER A 37 0.47 -4.37 -8.80
C SER A 37 -0.12 -3.23 -9.62
N PHE A 38 -1.05 -2.51 -9.01
CA PHE A 38 -1.76 -1.43 -9.67
C PHE A 38 -1.01 -0.11 -9.47
N GLY A 39 -0.93 0.70 -10.54
CA GLY A 39 -0.40 2.07 -10.48
C GLY A 39 1.07 2.25 -10.11
N ARG A 40 1.88 1.22 -10.41
CA ARG A 40 3.34 1.27 -10.37
C ARG A 40 3.93 2.38 -11.23
N ASP A 41 3.28 2.73 -12.34
CA ASP A 41 3.67 3.83 -13.23
C ASP A 41 3.76 5.19 -12.51
N ILE A 42 2.76 5.52 -11.67
CA ILE A 42 2.77 6.76 -10.86
C ILE A 42 3.91 6.72 -9.85
N LEU A 43 4.10 5.58 -9.18
CA LEU A 43 5.11 5.45 -8.14
C LEU A 43 6.53 5.53 -8.73
N ASP A 44 6.80 4.85 -9.84
CA ASP A 44 8.09 4.92 -10.52
C ASP A 44 8.39 6.35 -11.01
N ALA A 45 7.38 7.04 -11.52
CA ALA A 45 7.51 8.45 -11.90
C ALA A 45 7.76 9.35 -10.68
N HIS A 46 7.09 9.11 -9.57
CA HIS A 46 7.31 9.82 -8.31
C HIS A 46 8.73 9.59 -7.77
N TYR A 47 9.18 8.33 -7.76
CA TYR A 47 10.51 7.95 -7.30
C TYR A 47 11.60 8.66 -8.10
N LYS A 48 11.51 8.61 -9.43
CA LYS A 48 12.44 9.33 -10.33
C LYS A 48 12.38 10.84 -10.14
N ALA A 49 11.19 11.41 -9.95
CA ALA A 49 11.03 12.84 -9.73
C ALA A 49 11.64 13.30 -8.38
N CYS A 50 11.56 12.47 -7.34
CA CYS A 50 12.19 12.74 -6.04
C CYS A 50 13.71 12.69 -6.14
N LEU A 51 14.27 11.67 -6.82
CA LEU A 51 15.71 11.59 -7.07
C LEU A 51 16.22 12.80 -7.87
N TYR A 52 15.51 13.20 -8.92
CA TYR A 52 15.87 14.38 -9.71
C TYR A 52 15.81 15.68 -8.89
N ALA A 53 14.86 15.78 -7.96
CA ALA A 53 14.71 16.94 -7.09
C ALA A 53 15.72 16.97 -5.92
N GLY A 54 16.59 15.97 -5.79
CA GLY A 54 17.54 15.86 -4.68
C GLY A 54 16.89 15.45 -3.35
N ILE A 55 15.64 14.98 -3.37
CA ILE A 55 14.96 14.48 -2.18
C ILE A 55 15.58 13.14 -1.81
N ASN A 56 15.95 12.98 -0.54
CA ASN A 56 16.56 11.74 -0.06
C ASN A 56 15.52 10.62 0.13
N ILE A 57 14.99 10.09 -0.98
CA ILE A 57 14.05 8.96 -1.00
C ILE A 57 14.83 7.65 -0.89
N SER A 58 14.51 6.82 0.09
CA SER A 58 15.23 5.57 0.39
C SER A 58 14.58 4.32 -0.16
N GLY A 59 13.28 4.37 -0.43
CA GLY A 59 12.56 3.20 -0.92
C GLY A 59 11.10 3.48 -1.23
N THR A 60 10.48 2.49 -1.87
CA THR A 60 9.03 2.42 -2.10
C THR A 60 8.57 0.98 -2.07
N ASN A 61 7.41 0.71 -1.49
CA ASN A 61 6.81 -0.63 -1.48
C ASN A 61 5.30 -0.58 -1.67
N GLU A 62 4.76 -1.67 -2.19
CA GLU A 62 3.31 -1.84 -2.33
C GLU A 62 2.74 -2.27 -0.98
N GLU A 63 1.79 -1.50 -0.48
CA GLU A 63 1.17 -1.73 0.82
C GLU A 63 -0.17 -2.44 0.68
N VAL A 64 -0.56 -3.11 1.75
CA VAL A 64 -1.82 -3.86 1.77
C VAL A 64 -2.94 -2.99 2.30
N MET A 65 -3.93 -2.70 1.46
CA MET A 65 -5.16 -2.03 1.95
C MET A 65 -6.09 -3.04 2.64
N PRO A 66 -6.60 -2.76 3.87
CA PRO A 66 -7.66 -3.55 4.51
C PRO A 66 -9.05 -3.29 3.88
N GLY A 67 -9.10 -3.15 2.55
CA GLY A 67 -10.28 -2.82 1.75
C GLY A 67 -10.23 -3.45 0.35
N GLN A 68 -9.41 -4.49 0.17
CA GLN A 68 -9.11 -5.18 -1.09
C GLN A 68 -10.36 -5.69 -1.86
N ILE A 69 -11.51 -5.81 -1.20
CA ILE A 69 -12.79 -6.22 -1.80
C ILE A 69 -13.50 -5.05 -2.54
N TYR A 70 -13.27 -3.79 -2.14
CA TYR A 70 -13.81 -2.61 -2.84
C TYR A 70 -12.89 -2.08 -3.95
N HIS A 71 -11.70 -2.69 -4.11
CA HIS A 71 -10.61 -2.19 -4.95
C HIS A 71 -10.71 -2.55 -6.44
N ILE A 72 -11.42 -3.61 -6.79
CA ILE A 72 -11.53 -4.05 -8.19
C ILE A 72 -12.28 -3.01 -9.04
N SER A 73 -13.06 -2.10 -8.44
CA SER A 73 -13.86 -1.12 -9.18
C SER A 73 -13.30 0.31 -9.23
N ASN A 74 -12.36 0.70 -8.36
CA ASN A 74 -12.02 2.12 -8.19
C ASN A 74 -10.52 2.47 -8.29
N ASN A 75 -9.63 1.53 -8.64
CA ASN A 75 -8.19 1.79 -8.85
C ASN A 75 -7.53 2.61 -7.72
N TYR A 76 -7.92 2.36 -6.47
CA TYR A 76 -7.23 2.96 -5.34
C TYR A 76 -5.81 2.35 -5.26
N LEU A 77 -4.83 3.18 -4.90
CA LEU A 77 -3.41 2.85 -4.95
C LEU A 77 -2.84 3.04 -3.54
N HIS A 78 -2.42 1.95 -2.91
CA HIS A 78 -1.74 1.99 -1.61
C HIS A 78 -0.28 1.64 -1.80
N TRP A 79 0.53 2.70 -1.79
CA TRP A 79 1.98 2.62 -1.91
C TRP A 79 2.59 3.42 -0.76
N GLU A 80 3.67 2.90 -0.22
CA GLU A 80 4.51 3.58 0.75
C GLU A 80 5.80 4.06 0.08
N PHE A 81 6.31 5.20 0.53
CA PHE A 81 7.62 5.70 0.16
C PHE A 81 8.35 6.17 1.42
N GLN A 82 9.62 5.81 1.53
CA GLN A 82 10.46 6.18 2.67
C GLN A 82 11.37 7.34 2.27
N VAL A 83 11.48 8.34 3.15
CA VAL A 83 12.36 9.51 2.97
C VAL A 83 13.32 9.55 4.16
N GLY A 84 14.62 9.48 3.88
CA GLY A 84 15.67 9.53 4.88
C GLY A 84 16.82 8.57 4.57
N PRO A 85 17.93 8.66 5.32
CA PRO A 85 18.12 9.50 6.50
C PRO A 85 18.26 11.00 6.16
N SER A 86 17.62 11.88 6.92
CA SER A 86 17.72 13.34 6.75
C SER A 86 17.80 13.98 8.13
N VAL A 87 18.59 15.05 8.27
CA VAL A 87 18.95 15.59 9.59
C VAL A 87 18.07 16.79 9.94
N GLY A 88 17.47 16.77 11.13
CA GLY A 88 16.75 17.91 11.67
C GLY A 88 15.57 18.37 10.80
N ILE A 89 15.54 19.65 10.45
CA ILE A 89 14.43 20.26 9.72
C ILE A 89 14.33 19.80 8.24
N GLU A 90 15.45 19.37 7.66
CA GLU A 90 15.52 18.91 6.26
C GLU A 90 14.64 17.68 6.02
N ALA A 91 14.47 16.82 7.04
CA ALA A 91 13.57 15.66 6.95
C ALA A 91 12.12 16.09 6.67
N ARG A 92 11.68 17.18 7.30
CA ARG A 92 10.33 17.72 7.11
C ARG A 92 10.19 18.33 5.73
N ASP A 93 11.20 19.08 5.27
CA ASP A 93 11.20 19.71 3.95
C ASP A 93 11.16 18.66 2.84
N HIS A 94 12.00 17.62 2.93
CA HIS A 94 12.00 16.49 2.00
C HIS A 94 10.65 15.77 1.95
N ILE A 95 10.01 15.52 3.09
CA ILE A 95 8.69 14.87 3.14
C ILE A 95 7.61 15.74 2.49
N TRP A 96 7.60 17.06 2.77
CA TRP A 96 6.62 17.96 2.17
C TRP A 96 6.79 18.09 0.66
N CYS A 97 8.02 18.24 0.19
CA CYS A 97 8.33 18.25 -1.23
C CYS A 97 7.98 16.92 -1.90
N ALA A 98 8.27 15.78 -1.27
CA ALA A 98 7.90 14.45 -1.79
C ALA A 98 6.38 14.34 -1.95
N ARG A 99 5.61 14.74 -0.94
CA ARG A 99 4.13 14.73 -1.00
C ARG A 99 3.59 15.57 -2.14
N TYR A 100 4.12 16.78 -2.33
CA TYR A 100 3.73 17.64 -3.44
C TYR A 100 4.02 16.98 -4.80
N ARG A 101 5.20 16.39 -4.96
CA ARG A 101 5.59 15.68 -6.18
C ARG A 101 4.69 14.47 -6.44
N PHE A 102 4.34 13.70 -5.41
CA PHE A 102 3.43 12.55 -5.54
C PHE A 102 2.04 12.97 -6.02
N PHE A 103 1.47 14.02 -5.41
CA PHE A 103 0.19 14.57 -5.83
C PHE A 103 0.21 15.02 -7.28
N ARG A 104 1.29 15.68 -7.72
CA ARG A 104 1.48 16.08 -9.12
C ARG A 104 1.53 14.87 -10.05
N SER A 105 2.32 13.85 -9.72
CA SER A 105 2.42 12.63 -10.55
C SER A 105 1.08 11.93 -10.72
N ARG A 106 0.22 11.95 -9.69
CA ARG A 106 -1.14 11.42 -9.77
C ARG A 106 -2.04 12.22 -10.72
N LEU A 107 -1.96 13.55 -10.70
CA LEU A 107 -2.78 14.41 -11.56
C LEU A 107 -2.46 14.29 -13.06
N LEU A 108 -1.24 13.87 -13.41
CA LEU A 108 -0.86 13.66 -14.81
C LEU A 108 -1.41 12.36 -15.40
N ARG A 109 -1.81 11.42 -14.56
CA ARG A 109 -2.44 10.18 -15.00
C ARG A 109 -3.93 10.46 -15.20
N GLY A 110 -4.22 11.22 -16.25
CA GLY A 110 -5.57 11.39 -16.82
C GLY A 110 -5.92 10.23 -17.73
#